data_AF-A0A369JBP4-F1
#
_entry.id   AF-A0A369JBP4-F1
#
_cell.length_a   1.000
_cell.length_b   1.000
_cell.length_c   1.000
_cell.angle_alpha   90.00
_cell.angle_beta   90.00
_cell.angle_gamma   90.00
#
_symmetry.space_group_name_H-M   'P 1'
#
loop_
_entity.id
_entity.type
_entity.pdbx_description
1 polymer ?
#
loop_
_entity_poly.entity_id
_entity_poly.type
_entity_poly.pdbx_seq_one_letter_code
_entity_poly.pdbx_strand_id
1 'polypeptide(L)'
;MPPLNLTCYILDADDGSVRTSPQARPRSPIPHTLDLPSQHRPPRPSVASLASRYIGLLDQELALQWVQKHITLLGGDPAKVSIWGECVGAGSVLQHVIAHNGRTTPPLFRAAITSSTFSPSQYKFDDRIPEALYSEVVAQTNCSSAANSLACLRDVDAGLLETVNVNIGTSGFFGTSVFVPVIDGIFITQRPIEALKQRNVNGMCIRIHSEL
;
A
#
# COMPACT_ATOMS: atom_id res chain seq x y z
N MET A 1 24.60 -3.38 8.29
CA MET A 1 23.73 -4.32 7.54
C MET A 1 23.89 -3.99 6.05
N PRO A 2 24.12 -4.95 5.15
CA PRO A 2 24.32 -4.63 3.73
C PRO A 2 22.99 -4.18 3.09
N PRO A 3 23.03 -3.37 2.02
CA PRO A 3 21.83 -2.78 1.43
C PRO A 3 20.93 -3.85 0.80
N LEU A 4 19.61 -3.71 1.00
CA LEU A 4 18.60 -4.53 0.36
C LEU A 4 18.57 -4.21 -1.14
N ASN A 5 19.26 -5.03 -1.93
CA ASN A 5 19.15 -5.04 -3.39
C ASN A 5 17.74 -5.53 -3.77
N LEU A 6 16.88 -4.62 -4.23
CA LEU A 6 15.65 -4.97 -4.93
C LEU A 6 16.00 -5.42 -6.35
N THR A 7 16.29 -6.71 -6.52
CA THR A 7 16.42 -7.32 -7.85
C THR A 7 15.01 -7.66 -8.37
N CYS A 8 14.50 -6.87 -9.31
CA CYS A 8 13.29 -7.22 -10.06
C CYS A 8 13.62 -8.32 -11.09
N TYR A 9 13.01 -9.49 -10.96
CA TYR A 9 12.98 -10.51 -12.01
C TYR A 9 11.62 -10.46 -12.71
N ILE A 10 11.60 -10.14 -14.00
CA ILE A 10 10.42 -10.27 -14.87
C ILE A 10 10.50 -11.65 -15.53
N LEU A 11 9.53 -12.53 -15.25
CA LEU A 11 9.41 -13.84 -15.89
C LEU A 11 8.19 -13.83 -16.82
N ASP A 12 8.41 -14.24 -18.07
CA ASP A 12 7.42 -14.28 -19.15
C ASP A 12 6.85 -15.71 -19.29
N ALA A 13 5.54 -15.86 -19.44
CA ALA A 13 4.90 -17.18 -19.62
C ALA A 13 3.53 -17.09 -20.35
N ASP A 14 3.51 -17.36 -21.66
CA ASP A 14 2.30 -17.76 -22.43
C ASP A 14 1.72 -19.09 -21.85
N ASP A 15 0.46 -19.53 -21.95
CA ASP A 15 -0.65 -19.56 -22.93
C ASP A 15 -1.87 -20.13 -22.11
N GLY A 16 -3.12 -19.65 -22.14
CA GLY A 16 -4.11 -20.00 -23.16
C GLY A 16 -5.56 -20.19 -22.67
N SER A 17 -6.49 -19.67 -23.49
CA SER A 17 -7.93 -20.02 -23.62
C SER A 17 -9.02 -19.34 -22.76
N VAL A 18 -10.17 -19.18 -23.43
CA VAL A 18 -11.30 -18.25 -23.27
C VAL A 18 -12.58 -19.00 -22.88
N ARG A 19 -13.55 -18.40 -22.13
CA ARG A 19 -15.02 -18.35 -22.44
C ARG A 19 -15.95 -17.81 -21.30
N THR A 20 -16.63 -16.69 -21.64
CA THR A 20 -18.09 -16.32 -21.54
C THR A 20 -18.94 -16.34 -20.24
N SER A 21 -19.64 -15.20 -20.02
CA SER A 21 -20.76 -14.81 -19.10
C SER A 21 -22.11 -15.55 -19.37
N PRO A 22 -23.31 -15.34 -18.71
CA PRO A 22 -23.81 -14.20 -17.89
C PRO A 22 -24.81 -14.44 -16.70
N GLN A 23 -24.97 -13.37 -15.88
CA GLN A 23 -26.12 -12.80 -15.12
C GLN A 23 -27.25 -13.65 -14.46
N ALA A 24 -27.57 -13.36 -13.18
CA ALA A 24 -28.85 -12.75 -12.70
C ALA A 24 -28.98 -12.64 -11.15
N ARG A 25 -29.56 -11.52 -10.68
CA ARG A 25 -30.01 -11.14 -9.29
C ARG A 25 -31.46 -11.67 -9.03
N PRO A 26 -32.22 -11.41 -7.92
CA PRO A 26 -32.09 -10.41 -6.81
C PRO A 26 -32.55 -10.84 -5.38
N ARG A 27 -32.35 -9.96 -4.37
CA ARG A 27 -33.36 -9.34 -3.45
C ARG A 27 -32.80 -9.08 -2.03
N SER A 28 -33.02 -7.85 -1.58
CA SER A 28 -32.76 -7.27 -0.24
C SER A 28 -33.83 -7.69 0.79
N PRO A 29 -33.56 -7.52 2.09
CA PRO A 29 -34.18 -6.40 2.82
C PRO A 29 -33.29 -5.69 3.88
N ILE A 30 -33.51 -4.38 4.00
CA ILE A 30 -33.16 -3.41 5.08
C ILE A 30 -34.10 -3.75 6.27
N PRO A 31 -33.78 -3.62 7.60
CA PRO A 31 -33.63 -2.29 8.24
C PRO A 31 -32.87 -2.14 9.59
N HIS A 32 -32.74 -0.85 9.96
CA HIS A 32 -32.61 -0.23 11.29
C HIS A 32 -31.23 0.29 11.74
N THR A 33 -31.05 1.58 11.46
CA THR A 33 -30.12 2.55 12.03
C THR A 33 -30.42 2.79 13.51
N LEU A 34 -29.38 2.80 14.36
CA LEU A 34 -29.41 3.40 15.70
C LEU A 34 -28.29 4.45 15.74
N ASP A 35 -28.66 5.72 15.63
CA ASP A 35 -27.77 6.87 15.74
C ASP A 35 -27.36 7.09 17.20
N LEU A 36 -26.05 7.18 17.45
CA LEU A 36 -25.49 7.70 18.69
C LEU A 36 -24.83 9.07 18.43
N PRO A 37 -24.96 10.02 19.37
CA PRO A 37 -24.70 11.44 19.11
C PRO A 37 -23.21 11.73 18.87
N SER A 38 -22.96 12.52 17.82
CA SER A 38 -21.64 13.02 17.42
C SER A 38 -21.04 13.93 18.50
N GLN A 39 -20.01 13.45 19.21
CA GLN A 39 -19.15 14.35 19.96
C GLN A 39 -18.41 15.26 18.97
N HIS A 40 -18.52 16.57 19.19
CA HIS A 40 -17.83 17.63 18.46
C HIS A 40 -16.33 17.32 18.34
N ARG A 41 -15.90 16.90 17.15
CA ARG A 41 -14.49 16.88 16.76
C ARG A 41 -14.17 18.27 16.18
N PRO A 42 -13.09 18.95 16.61
CA PRO A 42 -12.69 20.21 15.99
C PRO A 42 -12.51 20.04 14.47
N PRO A 43 -12.76 21.09 13.68
CA PRO A 43 -12.68 21.03 12.22
C PRO A 43 -11.27 20.57 11.83
N ARG A 44 -11.19 19.39 11.20
CA ARG A 44 -9.93 18.84 10.70
C ARG A 44 -9.45 19.75 9.58
N PRO A 45 -8.15 20.08 9.50
CA PRO A 45 -7.62 20.72 8.31
C PRO A 45 -8.01 19.89 7.09
N SER A 46 -8.45 20.57 6.04
CA SER A 46 -8.95 19.95 4.80
C SER A 46 -7.99 18.85 4.32
N VAL A 47 -8.57 17.70 3.99
CA VAL A 47 -7.96 16.39 3.64
C VAL A 47 -7.06 16.42 2.39
N ALA A 48 -6.64 17.60 1.94
CA ALA A 48 -5.87 17.82 0.72
C ALA A 48 -4.39 18.20 0.96
N SER A 49 -3.95 18.43 2.21
CA SER A 49 -2.58 18.89 2.45
C SER A 49 -1.70 17.87 3.19
N LEU A 50 -1.34 16.80 2.46
CA LEU A 50 0.01 16.19 2.41
C LEU A 50 0.45 15.49 3.74
N ALA A 51 1.36 14.54 3.88
CA ALA A 51 2.32 13.88 3.02
C ALA A 51 2.43 12.40 3.43
N SER A 52 2.54 11.53 2.43
CA SER A 52 2.82 10.10 2.52
C SER A 52 1.69 9.20 3.03
N ARG A 53 0.63 9.17 2.22
CA ARG A 53 -0.03 7.91 1.85
C ARG A 53 1.05 7.01 1.24
N TYR A 54 1.67 6.14 2.04
CA TYR A 54 2.78 5.23 1.67
C TYR A 54 3.49 5.56 0.36
N ILE A 55 4.31 6.62 0.39
CA ILE A 55 4.97 7.13 -0.83
C ILE A 55 5.76 6.05 -1.57
N GLY A 56 6.35 5.10 -0.85
CA GLY A 56 7.06 3.97 -1.46
C GLY A 56 6.19 3.07 -2.34
N LEU A 57 4.89 2.92 -2.07
CA LEU A 57 3.99 2.18 -2.96
C LEU A 57 3.63 2.99 -4.20
N LEU A 58 3.52 4.32 -4.06
CA LEU A 58 3.31 5.22 -5.19
C LEU A 58 4.55 5.31 -6.08
N ASP A 59 5.75 5.27 -5.50
CA ASP A 59 7.01 5.18 -6.25
C ASP A 59 7.08 3.89 -7.06
N GLN A 60 6.65 2.77 -6.47
CA GLN A 60 6.54 1.51 -7.20
C GLN A 60 5.47 1.56 -8.30
N GLU A 61 4.32 2.20 -8.07
CA GLU A 61 3.30 2.40 -9.10
C GLU A 61 3.85 3.23 -10.27
N LEU A 62 4.57 4.32 -9.96
CA LEU A 62 5.26 5.14 -10.96
C LEU A 62 6.32 4.34 -11.73
N ALA A 63 7.08 3.50 -11.05
CA ALA A 63 8.05 2.61 -11.69
C ALA A 63 7.37 1.62 -12.65
N LEU A 64 6.22 1.04 -12.26
CA LEU A 64 5.45 0.16 -13.13
C LEU A 64 4.85 0.91 -14.33
N GLN A 65 4.39 2.15 -14.15
CA GLN A 65 3.97 3.01 -15.26
C GLN A 65 5.14 3.31 -16.22
N TRP A 66 6.34 3.55 -15.67
CA TRP A 66 7.55 3.72 -16.47
C TRP A 66 7.86 2.46 -17.28
N VAL A 67 7.79 1.27 -16.67
CA VAL A 67 7.95 -0.01 -17.37
C VAL A 67 6.94 -0.13 -18.50
N GLN A 68 5.64 0.08 -18.24
CA GLN A 68 4.61 0.04 -19.27
C GLN A 68 4.89 0.98 -20.44
N LYS A 69 5.46 2.16 -20.18
CA LYS A 69 5.79 3.14 -21.20
C LYS A 69 7.05 2.82 -22.00
N HIS A 70 8.03 2.15 -21.38
CA HIS A 70 9.40 2.07 -21.92
C HIS A 70 9.92 0.66 -22.18
N ILE A 71 9.23 -0.39 -21.74
CA ILE A 71 9.74 -1.76 -21.84
C ILE A 71 9.94 -2.24 -23.29
N THR A 72 9.21 -1.67 -24.25
CA THR A 72 9.38 -1.96 -25.68
C THR A 72 10.76 -1.55 -26.20
N LEU A 73 11.39 -0.53 -25.61
CA LEU A 73 12.75 -0.10 -25.95
C LEU A 73 13.81 -1.15 -25.55
N LEU A 74 13.45 -2.04 -24.62
CA LEU A 74 14.27 -3.16 -24.15
C LEU A 74 13.86 -4.49 -24.80
N GLY A 75 12.95 -4.45 -25.79
CA GLY A 75 12.43 -5.64 -26.48
C GLY A 75 11.38 -6.43 -25.71
N GLY A 76 10.87 -5.92 -24.59
CA GLY A 76 9.79 -6.56 -23.84
C GLY A 76 8.40 -6.13 -24.30
N ASP A 77 7.39 -6.94 -23.96
CA ASP A 77 5.99 -6.68 -24.28
C ASP A 77 5.25 -6.09 -23.04
N PRO A 78 4.72 -4.87 -23.10
CA PRO A 78 3.97 -4.26 -21.99
C PRO A 78 2.74 -5.11 -21.56
N ALA A 79 2.16 -5.89 -22.47
CA ALA A 79 1.05 -6.78 -22.15
C ALA A 79 1.47 -8.04 -21.36
N LYS A 80 2.77 -8.36 -21.32
CA LYS A 80 3.32 -9.55 -20.66
C LYS A 80 4.04 -9.27 -19.34
N VAL A 81 4.06 -8.01 -18.89
CA VAL A 81 4.71 -7.61 -17.64
C VAL A 81 4.12 -8.39 -16.44
N SER A 82 5.00 -9.04 -15.68
CA SER A 82 4.68 -9.72 -14.43
C SER A 82 5.52 -9.14 -13.29
N ILE A 83 4.90 -8.95 -12.12
CA ILE A 83 5.58 -8.44 -10.93
C ILE A 83 5.85 -9.58 -9.95
N TRP A 84 6.99 -9.53 -9.29
CA TRP A 84 7.37 -10.49 -8.24
C TRP A 84 7.94 -9.76 -7.03
N GLY A 85 7.71 -10.31 -5.85
CA GLY A 85 8.26 -9.79 -4.61
C GLY A 85 8.46 -10.89 -3.57
N GLU A 86 9.41 -10.64 -2.67
CA GLU A 86 9.77 -11.48 -1.53
C GLU A 86 9.55 -10.71 -0.22
N CYS A 87 9.07 -11.37 0.84
CA CYS A 87 8.84 -10.77 2.16
C CYS A 87 8.04 -9.45 2.12
N VAL A 88 8.67 -8.31 2.43
CA VAL A 88 8.06 -6.98 2.38
C VAL A 88 7.75 -6.57 0.93
N GLY A 89 8.57 -7.01 -0.02
CA GLY A 89 8.31 -6.88 -1.46
C GLY A 89 7.09 -7.70 -1.88
N ALA A 90 6.90 -8.91 -1.35
CA ALA A 90 5.69 -9.69 -1.57
C ALA A 90 4.45 -9.00 -0.98
N GLY A 91 4.58 -8.34 0.17
CA GLY A 91 3.55 -7.47 0.74
C GLY A 91 3.21 -6.29 -0.17
N SER A 92 4.22 -5.70 -0.81
CA SER A 92 4.06 -4.61 -1.78
C SER A 92 3.34 -5.07 -3.05
N VAL A 93 3.74 -6.22 -3.61
CA VAL A 93 3.04 -6.85 -4.74
C VAL A 93 1.57 -7.10 -4.39
N LEU A 94 1.29 -7.60 -3.19
CA LEU A 94 -0.09 -7.78 -2.73
C LEU A 94 -0.87 -6.45 -2.67
N GLN A 95 -0.23 -5.34 -2.28
CA GLN A 95 -0.88 -4.02 -2.36
C GLN A 95 -1.18 -3.61 -3.80
N HIS A 96 -0.26 -3.82 -4.74
CA HIS A 96 -0.50 -3.53 -6.17
C HIS A 96 -1.61 -4.40 -6.77
N VAL A 97 -1.71 -5.66 -6.34
CA VAL A 97 -2.82 -6.55 -6.71
C VAL A 97 -4.17 -5.98 -6.28
N ILE A 98 -4.28 -5.32 -5.13
CA ILE A 98 -5.56 -4.76 -4.65
C ILE A 98 -5.71 -3.25 -4.88
N ALA A 99 -4.68 -2.61 -5.45
CA ALA A 99 -4.60 -1.16 -5.62
C ALA A 99 -5.80 -0.63 -6.40
N HIS A 100 -6.27 0.56 -6.04
CA HIS A 100 -7.43 1.22 -6.65
C HIS A 100 -8.67 0.31 -6.71
N ASN A 101 -8.82 -0.57 -5.71
CA ASN A 101 -9.89 -1.57 -5.64
C ASN A 101 -9.90 -2.54 -6.85
N GLY A 102 -8.71 -2.92 -7.35
CA GLY A 102 -8.57 -3.81 -8.50
C GLY A 102 -9.00 -3.18 -9.83
N ARG A 103 -8.91 -1.85 -9.95
CA ARG A 103 -9.35 -1.09 -11.13
C ARG A 103 -8.26 -0.19 -11.70
N THR A 104 -7.00 -0.54 -11.49
CA THR A 104 -5.88 0.20 -12.05
C THR A 104 -6.00 0.24 -13.57
N THR A 105 -6.13 1.45 -14.12
CA THR A 105 -6.36 1.67 -15.56
C THR A 105 -5.39 2.74 -16.06
N PRO A 106 -4.56 2.45 -17.09
CA PRO A 106 -4.41 1.15 -17.76
C PRO A 106 -3.81 0.08 -16.81
N PRO A 107 -3.98 -1.22 -17.11
CA PRO A 107 -3.33 -2.29 -16.35
C PRO A 107 -1.80 -2.12 -16.35
N LEU A 108 -1.17 -2.34 -15.20
CA LEU A 108 0.29 -2.16 -15.04
C LEU A 108 1.07 -3.48 -15.11
N PHE A 109 0.40 -4.60 -14.91
CA PHE A 109 0.95 -5.95 -14.98
C PHE A 109 -0.20 -6.93 -15.25
N ARG A 110 0.13 -8.09 -15.84
CA ARG A 110 -0.84 -9.17 -16.07
C ARG A 110 -0.82 -10.23 -14.98
N ALA A 111 0.33 -10.45 -14.34
CA ALA A 111 0.52 -11.45 -13.31
C ALA A 111 1.35 -10.92 -12.14
N ALA A 112 1.08 -11.45 -10.96
CA ALA A 112 1.73 -11.10 -9.71
C ALA A 112 2.14 -12.38 -8.98
N ILE A 113 3.39 -12.42 -8.51
CA ILE A 113 3.94 -13.56 -7.78
C ILE A 113 4.43 -13.07 -6.42
N THR A 114 3.99 -13.73 -5.35
CA THR A 114 4.40 -13.39 -3.99
C THR A 114 5.11 -14.56 -3.33
N SER A 115 6.32 -14.34 -2.82
CA SER A 115 7.09 -15.31 -2.03
C SER A 115 7.20 -14.85 -0.58
N SER A 116 6.84 -15.70 0.38
CA SER A 116 6.92 -15.39 1.83
C SER A 116 6.24 -14.08 2.24
N THR A 117 4.99 -13.87 1.80
CA THR A 117 4.27 -12.60 1.94
C THR A 117 4.24 -12.05 3.37
N PHE A 118 4.85 -10.88 3.57
CA PHE A 118 4.69 -10.09 4.78
C PHE A 118 3.39 -9.26 4.69
N SER A 119 2.44 -9.51 5.59
CA SER A 119 1.14 -8.81 5.64
C SER A 119 0.89 -8.28 7.06
N PRO A 120 1.39 -7.08 7.39
CA PRO A 120 1.18 -6.49 8.70
C PRO A 120 -0.28 -6.06 8.91
N SER A 121 -0.61 -5.65 10.13
CA SER A 121 -1.89 -5.02 10.42
C SER A 121 -2.07 -3.74 9.60
N GLN A 122 -3.20 -3.62 8.90
CA GLN A 122 -3.56 -2.41 8.14
C GLN A 122 -4.63 -1.60 8.85
N TYR A 123 -4.24 -0.39 9.23
CA TYR A 123 -5.07 0.63 9.86
C TYR A 123 -5.54 1.65 8.83
N LYS A 124 -6.62 2.39 9.10
CA LYS A 124 -6.93 3.61 8.34
C LYS A 124 -5.87 4.66 8.64
N PHE A 125 -5.63 5.55 7.69
CA PHE A 125 -4.63 6.59 7.84
C PHE A 125 -4.87 7.50 9.06
N ASP A 126 -6.14 7.70 9.46
CA ASP A 126 -6.55 8.53 10.61
C ASP A 126 -6.91 7.72 11.86
N ASP A 127 -6.51 6.44 11.92
CA ASP A 127 -6.68 5.61 13.10
C ASP A 127 -5.66 5.98 14.20
N ARG A 128 -5.96 5.57 15.44
CA ARG A 128 -5.13 5.83 16.63
C ARG A 128 -3.65 5.44 16.45
N ILE A 129 -3.35 4.35 15.76
CA ILE A 129 -1.97 3.84 15.67
C ILE A 129 -1.09 4.72 14.75
N PRO A 130 -1.46 4.99 13.48
CA PRO A 130 -0.72 5.94 12.65
C PRO A 130 -0.60 7.34 13.26
N GLU A 131 -1.68 7.86 13.87
CA GLU A 131 -1.67 9.19 14.51
C GLU A 131 -0.72 9.25 15.72
N ALA A 132 -0.64 8.18 16.52
CA ALA A 132 0.30 8.09 17.62
C ALA A 132 1.76 8.06 17.13
N LEU A 133 2.05 7.31 16.06
CA LEU A 133 3.39 7.28 15.46
C LEU A 133 3.77 8.63 14.87
N TYR A 134 2.85 9.32 14.20
CA TYR A 134 3.08 10.67 13.68
C TYR A 134 3.37 11.66 14.82
N SER A 135 2.59 11.60 15.90
CA SER A 135 2.79 12.45 17.08
C SER A 135 4.15 12.21 17.74
N GLU A 136 4.62 10.95 17.78
CA GLU A 136 5.93 10.60 18.31
C GLU A 136 7.07 11.20 17.46
N VAL A 137 6.95 11.14 16.13
CA VAL A 137 7.90 11.80 15.23
C VAL A 137 7.93 13.32 15.50
N VAL A 138 6.77 13.96 15.59
CA VAL A 138 6.66 15.41 15.86
C VAL A 138 7.23 15.81 17.22
N ALA A 139 7.10 14.95 18.24
CA ALA A 139 7.64 15.16 19.57
C ALA A 139 9.19 15.11 19.57
N GLN A 140 9.79 14.26 18.75
CA GLN A 140 11.24 14.09 18.69
C GLN A 140 11.96 15.05 17.73
N THR A 141 11.24 15.83 16.92
CA THR A 141 11.84 16.70 15.88
C THR A 141 11.66 18.21 16.14
N ASN A 142 11.35 18.62 17.37
CA ASN A 142 11.03 20.01 17.74
C ASN A 142 9.88 20.64 16.93
N CYS A 143 9.05 19.85 16.27
CA CYS A 143 7.94 20.34 15.45
C CYS A 143 6.61 20.47 16.20
N SER A 144 6.59 20.20 17.52
CA SER A 144 5.36 20.15 18.33
C SER A 144 4.63 21.49 18.45
N SER A 145 5.34 22.62 18.37
CA SER A 145 4.75 23.96 18.44
C SER A 145 4.47 24.58 17.07
N ALA A 146 4.80 23.89 15.98
CA ALA A 146 4.60 24.41 14.63
C ALA A 146 3.10 24.44 14.29
N ALA A 147 2.62 25.55 13.73
CA ALA A 147 1.24 25.66 13.23
C ALA A 147 0.94 24.64 12.12
N ASN A 148 1.96 24.23 11.37
CA ASN A 148 1.91 23.13 10.43
C ASN A 148 3.11 22.20 10.70
N SER A 149 2.86 21.17 11.51
CA SER A 149 3.87 20.18 11.91
C SER A 149 4.50 19.47 10.72
N LEU A 150 3.74 19.20 9.65
CA LEU A 150 4.28 18.57 8.46
C LEU A 150 5.23 19.48 7.67
N ALA A 151 4.88 20.76 7.52
CA ALA A 151 5.78 21.72 6.89
C ALA A 151 7.09 21.81 7.69
N CYS A 152 7.01 21.87 9.02
CA CYS A 152 8.17 21.80 9.89
C CYS A 152 9.00 20.53 9.65
N LEU A 153 8.37 19.35 9.62
CA LEU A 153 9.05 18.07 9.41
C LEU A 153 9.83 17.99 8.09
N ARG A 154 9.40 18.72 7.05
CA ARG A 154 10.10 18.76 5.75
C ARG A 154 11.40 19.56 5.78
N ASP A 155 11.52 20.46 6.74
CA ASP A 155 12.71 21.30 6.93
C ASP A 155 13.66 20.71 7.99
N VAL A 156 13.27 19.60 8.63
CA VAL A 156 14.12 18.88 9.60
C VAL A 156 15.26 18.17 8.87
N ASP A 157 16.43 18.19 9.50
CA ASP A 157 17.60 17.44 9.03
C ASP A 157 17.30 15.94 8.83
N ALA A 158 17.75 15.40 7.71
CA ALA A 158 17.50 14.01 7.36
C ALA A 158 18.17 13.03 8.33
N GLY A 159 19.35 13.35 8.88
CA GLY A 159 20.03 12.52 9.87
C GLY A 159 19.30 12.48 11.22
N LEU A 160 18.67 13.58 11.62
CA LEU A 160 17.76 13.59 12.77
C LEU A 160 16.53 12.71 12.49
N LEU A 161 15.88 12.85 11.32
CA LEU A 161 14.73 12.02 10.96
C LEU A 161 15.07 10.53 10.91
N GLU A 162 16.25 10.18 10.41
CA GLU A 162 16.76 8.80 10.41
C GLU A 162 16.91 8.27 11.84
N THR A 163 17.51 9.07 12.73
CA THR A 163 17.68 8.72 14.15
C THR A 163 16.32 8.48 14.83
N VAL A 164 15.36 9.39 14.62
CA VAL A 164 13.99 9.25 15.14
C VAL A 164 13.31 8.00 14.59
N ASN A 165 13.44 7.73 13.29
CA ASN A 165 12.89 6.54 12.66
C ASN A 165 13.46 5.25 13.26
N VAL A 166 14.77 5.17 13.50
CA VAL A 166 15.41 4.01 14.15
C VAL A 166 14.94 3.85 15.60
N ASN A 167 14.85 4.93 16.36
CA ASN A 167 14.39 4.89 17.76
C ASN A 167 12.95 4.38 17.86
N ILE A 168 12.04 4.93 17.04
CA ILE A 168 10.64 4.50 17.01
C ILE A 168 10.56 3.04 16.53
N GLY A 169 11.30 2.68 15.48
CA GLY A 169 11.34 1.32 14.94
C GLY A 169 11.81 0.28 15.97
N THR A 170 12.86 0.58 16.72
CA THR A 170 13.44 -0.34 17.72
C THR A 170 12.64 -0.40 19.02
N SER A 171 11.84 0.63 19.32
CA SER A 171 10.89 0.62 20.45
C SER A 171 9.66 -0.25 20.19
N GLY A 172 9.40 -0.62 18.93
CA GLY A 172 8.33 -1.51 18.53
C GLY A 172 8.52 -2.94 19.04
N PHE A 173 7.45 -3.74 18.99
CA PHE A 173 7.53 -5.15 19.36
C PHE A 173 8.50 -5.89 18.42
N PHE A 174 9.38 -6.71 18.99
CA PHE A 174 10.38 -7.43 18.22
C PHE A 174 9.75 -8.25 17.08
N GLY A 175 10.32 -8.16 15.88
CA GLY A 175 9.80 -8.84 14.69
C GLY A 175 8.61 -8.15 14.02
N THR A 176 8.25 -6.93 14.43
CA THR A 176 7.20 -6.12 13.77
C THR A 176 7.78 -4.87 13.11
N SER A 177 7.07 -4.37 12.11
CA SER A 177 7.32 -3.04 11.52
C SER A 177 6.29 -2.07 12.07
N VAL A 178 6.74 -0.90 12.54
CA VAL A 178 5.87 0.15 13.07
C VAL A 178 5.28 1.03 11.96
N PHE A 179 6.08 1.33 10.93
CA PHE A 179 5.61 2.00 9.72
C PHE A 179 5.16 0.95 8.69
N VAL A 180 3.84 0.83 8.50
CA VAL A 180 3.20 -0.21 7.67
C VAL A 180 2.01 0.32 6.87
N PRO A 181 1.80 -0.11 5.61
CA PRO A 181 0.79 0.44 4.72
C PRO A 181 -0.58 0.72 5.38
N VAL A 182 -1.11 1.94 5.20
CA VAL A 182 -2.41 2.38 5.74
C VAL A 182 -3.45 2.48 4.63
N ILE A 183 -4.70 2.22 5.01
CA ILE A 183 -5.88 2.40 4.16
C ILE A 183 -6.12 3.90 4.00
N ASP A 184 -5.89 4.41 2.80
CA ASP A 184 -6.00 5.82 2.44
C ASP A 184 -7.29 6.14 1.65
N GLY A 185 -8.06 5.10 1.29
CA GLY A 185 -9.31 5.23 0.54
C GLY A 185 -9.12 5.51 -0.95
N ILE A 186 -7.89 5.56 -1.46
CA ILE A 186 -7.57 5.88 -2.85
C ILE A 186 -6.67 4.79 -3.44
N PHE A 187 -5.42 4.65 -2.98
CA PHE A 187 -4.53 3.58 -3.43
C PHE A 187 -4.87 2.27 -2.70
N ILE A 188 -4.92 2.32 -1.36
CA ILE A 188 -5.37 1.21 -0.51
C ILE A 188 -6.78 1.55 -0.02
N THR A 189 -7.78 0.91 -0.61
CA THR A 189 -9.20 1.16 -0.29
C THR A 189 -9.73 0.28 0.83
N GLN A 190 -9.12 -0.89 1.03
CA GLN A 190 -9.52 -1.88 2.02
C GLN A 190 -8.41 -2.91 2.29
N ARG A 191 -8.59 -3.74 3.31
CA ARG A 191 -7.63 -4.79 3.67
C ARG A 191 -7.51 -5.85 2.56
N PRO A 192 -6.31 -6.43 2.33
CA PRO A 192 -6.10 -7.45 1.31
C PRO A 192 -7.09 -8.61 1.38
N ILE A 193 -7.36 -9.12 2.58
CA ILE A 193 -8.29 -10.26 2.76
C ILE A 193 -9.72 -9.94 2.27
N GLU A 194 -10.16 -8.70 2.42
CA GLU A 194 -11.49 -8.27 1.96
C GLU A 194 -11.51 -8.05 0.45
N ALA A 195 -10.47 -7.43 -0.12
CA ALA A 195 -10.32 -7.27 -1.57
C ALA A 195 -10.25 -8.62 -2.30
N LEU A 196 -9.50 -9.58 -1.77
CA LEU A 196 -9.39 -10.93 -2.33
C LEU A 196 -10.72 -11.69 -2.29
N LYS A 197 -11.46 -11.62 -1.17
CA LYS A 197 -12.81 -12.22 -1.08
C LYS A 197 -13.77 -11.65 -2.11
N GLN A 198 -13.71 -10.33 -2.33
CA GLN A 198 -14.56 -9.62 -3.29
C GLN A 198 -14.09 -9.78 -4.74
N ARG A 199 -12.89 -10.35 -4.96
CA ARG A 199 -12.22 -10.43 -6.27
C ARG A 199 -11.96 -9.07 -6.90
N ASN A 200 -11.76 -8.04 -6.07
CA ASN A 200 -11.35 -6.71 -6.51
C ASN A 200 -9.82 -6.70 -6.64
N VAL A 201 -9.33 -7.28 -7.75
CA VAL A 201 -7.89 -7.49 -7.99
C VAL A 201 -7.46 -7.06 -9.38
N ASN A 202 -6.24 -6.52 -9.47
CA ASN A 202 -5.49 -6.26 -10.69
C ASN A 202 -4.67 -7.51 -11.04
N GLY A 203 -4.75 -7.93 -12.31
CA GLY A 203 -4.00 -9.08 -12.82
C GLY A 203 -4.36 -10.41 -12.15
N MET A 204 -3.60 -11.46 -12.49
CA MET A 204 -3.69 -12.77 -11.84
C MET A 204 -2.63 -12.89 -10.74
N CYS A 205 -3.03 -13.26 -9.52
CA CYS A 205 -2.11 -13.44 -8.40
C CYS A 205 -1.81 -14.92 -8.14
N ILE A 206 -0.53 -15.28 -8.10
CA ILE A 206 -0.03 -16.61 -7.74
C ILE A 206 0.82 -16.47 -6.48
N ARG A 207 0.50 -17.26 -5.46
CA ARG A 207 1.26 -17.26 -4.20
C ARG A 207 2.16 -18.49 -4.15
N ILE A 208 3.45 -18.26 -3.95
CA ILE A 208 4.45 -19.32 -3.72
C ILE A 208 4.69 -19.41 -2.21
N HIS A 209 4.52 -20.61 -1.65
CA HIS A 209 4.59 -20.84 -0.21
C HIS A 209 6.03 -20.66 0.32
N SER A 210 6.17 -20.26 1.58
CA SER A 210 7.46 -20.04 2.25
C SER A 210 8.25 -21.35 2.39
N GLU A 211 9.55 -21.31 2.10
CA GLU A 211 10.48 -22.31 2.62
C GLU A 211 10.56 -22.15 4.14
N LEU A 212 10.25 -23.21 4.88
CA LEU A 212 10.48 -23.32 6.32
C LEU A 212 11.85 -23.95 6.55
#